data_AF-V9XMW0-F1
#
_entry.id   AF-V9XMW0-F1
#
_cell.length_a   1.000
_cell.length_b   1.000
_cell.length_c   1.000
_cell.angle_alpha   90.00
_cell.angle_beta   90.00
_cell.angle_gamma   90.00
#
_symmetry.space_group_name_H-M   'P 1'
#
loop_
_entity.id
_entity.type
_entity.pdbx_description
1 polymer ?
#
loop_
_entity_poly.entity_id
_entity_poly.type
_entity_poly.pdbx_seq_one_letter_code
_entity_poly.pdbx_strand_id
1 'polypeptide(L)'
;MPDFTRLEPHVVSEILRVCKVMLVELDASKAMADNLTDTRGFGDFDSAQQLAAGYRRKAAGTPESARERVQQFIDALTHLRDAFATGGEAFLDTEADWARQLAATDPDSGAPNSHQGAQ
;
A
#
# COMPACT_ATOMS: atom_id res chain seq x y z
N MET A 1 -27.24 -18.64 14.11
CA MET A 1 -27.30 -17.62 13.03
C MET A 1 -26.44 -16.47 13.53
N PRO A 2 -25.39 -16.04 12.82
CA PRO A 2 -24.62 -14.89 13.27
C PRO A 2 -25.51 -13.65 13.13
N ASP A 3 -25.72 -12.93 14.23
CA ASP A 3 -26.33 -11.61 14.22
C ASP A 3 -25.37 -10.66 13.48
N PHE A 4 -25.69 -10.37 12.23
CA PHE A 4 -25.00 -9.32 11.49
C PHE A 4 -25.48 -7.97 12.04
N THR A 5 -24.73 -7.43 13.00
CA THR A 5 -25.02 -6.10 13.55
C THR A 5 -24.79 -5.07 12.45
N ARG A 6 -25.87 -4.44 12.01
CA ARG A 6 -25.83 -3.30 11.09
C ARG A 6 -24.93 -2.21 11.69
N LEU A 7 -23.96 -1.72 10.92
CA LEU A 7 -23.14 -0.60 11.37
C LEU A 7 -24.02 0.63 11.57
N GLU A 8 -23.87 1.25 12.73
CA GLU A 8 -24.55 2.51 13.04
C GLU A 8 -24.11 3.61 12.05
N PRO A 9 -25.01 4.49 11.59
CA PRO A 9 -24.70 5.51 10.58
C PRO A 9 -23.50 6.41 10.95
N HIS A 10 -23.33 6.70 12.23
CA HIS A 10 -22.20 7.51 12.72
C HIS A 10 -20.86 6.78 12.54
N VAL A 11 -20.82 5.45 12.65
CA VAL A 11 -19.62 4.64 12.44
C VAL A 11 -19.22 4.66 10.97
N VAL A 12 -20.19 4.51 10.05
CA VAL A 12 -19.92 4.60 8.60
C VAL A 12 -19.37 5.98 8.24
N SER A 13 -19.96 7.05 8.77
CA SER A 13 -19.47 8.41 8.57
C SER A 13 -18.02 8.58 9.04
N GLU A 14 -17.67 8.00 10.18
CA GLU A 14 -16.32 8.08 10.74
C GLU A 14 -15.31 7.31 9.90
N ILE A 15 -15.65 6.11 9.45
CA ILE A 15 -14.80 5.31 8.54
C ILE A 15 -14.55 6.07 7.24
N LEU A 16 -15.59 6.65 6.62
CA LEU A 16 -15.44 7.44 5.40
C LEU A 16 -14.55 8.67 5.62
N ARG A 17 -14.64 9.31 6.80
CA ARG A 17 -13.78 10.43 7.19
C ARG A 17 -12.32 9.99 7.31
N VAL A 18 -12.05 8.87 7.96
CA VAL A 18 -10.69 8.30 8.10
C VAL A 18 -10.12 7.93 6.74
N CYS A 19 -10.90 7.24 5.89
CA CYS A 19 -10.47 6.88 4.54
C CYS A 19 -10.08 8.13 3.72
N LYS A 20 -10.86 9.20 3.84
CA LYS A 20 -10.54 10.47 3.16
C LYS A 20 -9.21 11.06 3.62
N VAL A 21 -8.94 11.09 4.92
CA VAL A 21 -7.67 11.60 5.45
C VAL A 21 -6.50 10.74 4.98
N MET A 22 -6.61 9.42 5.11
CA MET A 22 -5.56 8.51 4.69
C MET A 22 -5.26 8.57 3.19
N LEU A 23 -6.29 8.73 2.34
CA LEU A 23 -6.08 8.90 0.89
C LEU A 23 -5.27 10.17 0.58
N VAL A 24 -5.52 11.28 1.28
CA VAL A 24 -4.73 12.51 1.11
C VAL A 24 -3.25 12.30 1.47
N GLU A 25 -2.98 11.60 2.57
CA GLU A 25 -1.60 11.29 2.99
C GLU A 25 -0.91 10.31 2.03
N LEU A 26 -1.65 9.34 1.48
CA LEU A 26 -1.12 8.41 0.49
C LEU A 26 -0.84 9.10 -0.85
N ASP A 27 -1.69 10.04 -1.29
CA ASP A 27 -1.44 10.85 -2.48
C ASP A 27 -0.17 11.71 -2.33
N ALA A 28 0.03 12.32 -1.16
CA ALA A 28 1.26 13.03 -0.85
C ALA A 28 2.48 12.09 -0.86
N SER A 29 2.33 10.90 -0.29
CA SER A 29 3.36 9.86 -0.29
C SER A 29 3.70 9.38 -1.70
N LYS A 30 2.70 9.29 -2.57
CA LYS A 30 2.88 8.94 -3.98
C LYS A 30 3.69 10.00 -4.71
N ALA A 31 3.38 11.28 -4.49
CA ALA A 31 4.16 12.38 -5.07
C ALA A 31 5.64 12.34 -4.60
N MET A 32 5.88 11.97 -3.34
CA MET A 32 7.24 11.74 -2.84
C MET A 32 7.90 10.53 -3.51
N ALA A 33 7.17 9.43 -3.69
CA ALA A 33 7.66 8.22 -4.35
C ALA A 33 7.99 8.46 -5.84
N ASP A 34 7.20 9.28 -6.54
CA ASP A 34 7.46 9.66 -7.93
C ASP A 34 8.82 10.36 -8.07
N ASN A 35 9.21 11.18 -7.09
CA ASN A 35 10.52 11.86 -7.07
C ASN A 35 11.69 10.90 -6.90
N LEU A 36 11.49 9.69 -6.34
CA LEU A 36 12.56 8.68 -6.21
C LEU A 36 13.03 8.15 -7.58
N THR A 37 12.28 8.42 -8.65
CA THR A 37 12.71 8.05 -10.01
C THR A 37 13.81 8.98 -10.56
N ASP A 38 14.01 10.15 -9.93
CA ASP A 38 15.04 11.09 -10.33
C ASP A 38 16.43 10.69 -9.79
N THR A 39 17.27 10.14 -10.67
CA THR A 39 18.64 9.73 -10.32
C THR A 39 19.71 10.63 -10.91
N ARG A 40 19.38 11.85 -11.36
CA ARG A 40 20.36 12.73 -12.02
C ARG A 40 21.54 13.12 -11.12
N GLY A 41 21.38 13.02 -9.79
CA GLY A 41 22.40 13.37 -8.81
C GLY A 41 23.48 12.32 -8.52
N PHE A 42 23.41 11.11 -9.11
CA PHE A 42 24.38 10.04 -8.79
C PHE A 42 25.77 10.24 -9.43
N GLY A 43 25.85 10.87 -10.59
CA GLY A 43 27.11 11.08 -11.33
C GLY A 43 27.47 9.96 -12.32
N ASP A 44 28.62 10.09 -12.98
CA ASP A 44 28.93 9.32 -14.20
C ASP A 44 29.90 8.15 -14.00
N PHE A 45 30.43 7.94 -12.80
CA PHE A 45 31.24 6.75 -12.51
C PHE A 45 30.40 5.47 -12.65
N ASP A 46 31.01 4.38 -13.12
CA ASP A 46 30.31 3.09 -13.31
C ASP A 46 29.61 2.61 -12.03
N SER A 47 30.25 2.77 -10.87
CA SER A 47 29.66 2.44 -9.58
C SER A 47 28.44 3.31 -9.23
N ALA A 48 28.49 4.60 -9.56
CA ALA A 48 27.37 5.51 -9.38
C ALA A 48 26.19 5.15 -10.29
N GLN A 49 26.45 4.79 -11.54
CA GLN A 49 25.43 4.35 -12.49
C GLN A 49 24.76 3.03 -12.06
N GLN A 50 25.54 2.08 -11.52
CA GLN A 50 25.00 0.85 -10.95
C GLN A 50 24.10 1.13 -9.73
N LEU A 51 24.51 2.04 -8.85
CA LEU A 51 23.72 2.44 -7.70
C LEU A 51 22.44 3.15 -8.13
N ALA A 52 22.52 4.07 -9.09
CA ALA A 52 21.36 4.74 -9.68
C ALA A 52 20.37 3.74 -10.28
N ALA A 53 20.86 2.73 -11.00
CA ALA A 53 20.01 1.68 -11.56
C ALA A 53 19.31 0.86 -10.45
N GLY A 54 20.04 0.49 -9.38
CA GLY A 54 19.46 -0.17 -8.22
C GLY A 54 18.41 0.67 -7.51
N TYR A 55 18.67 1.97 -7.35
CA TYR A 55 17.75 2.93 -6.76
C TYR A 55 16.46 3.07 -7.59
N ARG A 56 16.57 3.24 -8.92
CA ARG A 56 15.40 3.28 -9.82
C ARG A 56 14.53 2.05 -9.70
N ARG A 57 15.14 0.86 -9.65
CA ARG A 57 14.40 -0.41 -9.50
C ARG A 57 13.65 -0.52 -8.18
N LYS A 58 14.13 0.13 -7.11
CA LYS A 58 13.40 0.19 -5.83
C LYS A 58 12.32 1.27 -5.84
N ALA A 59 12.55 2.34 -6.60
CA ALA A 59 11.62 3.45 -6.72
C ALA A 59 10.38 3.08 -7.53
N ALA A 60 10.56 2.46 -8.71
CA ALA A 60 9.47 2.15 -9.63
C ALA A 60 9.77 0.95 -10.56
N GLY A 61 8.69 0.41 -11.16
CA GLY A 61 8.77 -0.56 -12.26
C GLY A 61 8.55 -2.02 -11.87
N THR A 62 8.34 -2.31 -10.58
CA THR A 62 7.90 -3.63 -10.10
C THR A 62 6.75 -3.49 -9.10
N PRO A 63 5.95 -4.54 -8.85
CA PRO A 63 4.88 -4.49 -7.85
C PRO A 63 5.35 -4.15 -6.43
N GLU A 64 6.61 -4.45 -6.09
CA GLU A 64 7.24 -4.23 -4.79
C GLU A 64 7.95 -2.86 -4.70
N SER A 65 8.03 -2.13 -5.81
CA SER A 65 8.64 -0.81 -5.86
C SER A 65 7.80 0.21 -5.09
N ALA A 66 8.46 1.22 -4.53
CA ALA A 66 7.83 2.18 -3.62
C ALA A 66 6.60 2.86 -4.24
N ARG A 67 6.72 3.32 -5.49
CA ARG A 67 5.62 3.99 -6.20
C ARG A 67 4.41 3.07 -6.38
N GLU A 68 4.63 1.85 -6.84
CA GLU A 68 3.59 0.86 -7.10
C GLU A 68 2.93 0.39 -5.80
N ARG A 69 3.69 0.25 -4.71
CA ARG A 69 3.16 -0.10 -3.39
C ARG A 69 2.25 0.98 -2.84
N VAL A 70 2.65 2.25 -2.92
CA VAL A 70 1.77 3.36 -2.51
C VAL A 70 0.50 3.37 -3.36
N GLN A 71 0.59 3.12 -4.67
CA GLN A 71 -0.59 3.01 -5.53
C GLN A 71 -1.51 1.87 -5.10
N GLN A 72 -0.97 0.68 -4.81
CA GLN A 72 -1.77 -0.46 -4.34
C GLN A 72 -2.52 -0.13 -3.03
N PHE A 73 -1.90 0.60 -2.10
CA PHE A 73 -2.58 1.08 -0.89
C PHE A 73 -3.69 2.09 -1.19
N ILE A 74 -3.46 3.02 -2.13
CA ILE A 74 -4.49 3.98 -2.59
C ILE A 74 -5.68 3.22 -3.17
N ASP A 75 -5.44 2.23 -4.04
CA ASP A 75 -6.48 1.44 -4.70
C ASP A 75 -7.29 0.65 -3.66
N ALA A 76 -6.61 -0.06 -2.75
CA ALA A 76 -7.26 -0.82 -1.69
C ALA A 76 -8.12 0.05 -0.77
N LEU A 77 -7.60 1.21 -0.36
CA LEU A 77 -8.33 2.13 0.51
C LEU A 77 -9.50 2.83 -0.22
N THR A 78 -9.35 3.08 -1.52
CA THR A 78 -10.43 3.60 -2.36
C THR A 78 -11.56 2.58 -2.46
N HIS A 79 -11.25 1.31 -2.72
CA HIS A 79 -12.24 0.23 -2.71
C HIS A 79 -12.93 0.10 -1.35
N LEU A 80 -12.18 0.20 -0.25
CA LEU A 80 -12.74 0.16 1.10
C LEU A 80 -13.75 1.30 1.32
N ARG A 81 -13.37 2.53 0.99
CA ARG A 81 -14.23 3.71 1.08
C ARG A 81 -15.50 3.53 0.25
N ASP A 82 -15.35 3.08 -1.00
CA ASP A 82 -16.47 2.96 -1.93
C ASP A 82 -17.43 1.84 -1.52
N ALA A 83 -16.93 0.75 -0.93
CA ALA A 83 -17.74 -0.31 -0.34
C ALA A 83 -18.58 0.22 0.85
N PHE A 84 -18.00 1.04 1.72
CA PHE A 84 -18.75 1.68 2.81
C PHE A 84 -19.75 2.75 2.32
N ALA A 85 -19.38 3.51 1.28
CA ALA A 85 -20.21 4.57 0.71
C ALA A 85 -21.43 4.04 -0.07
N THR A 86 -21.28 2.93 -0.79
CA THR A 86 -22.35 2.31 -1.60
C THR A 86 -23.40 1.60 -0.73
N GLY A 87 -23.08 1.37 0.55
CA GLY A 87 -24.02 0.88 1.56
C GLY A 87 -23.48 -0.37 2.23
N GLY A 88 -23.20 -0.27 3.53
CA GLY A 88 -22.66 -1.35 4.38
C GLY A 88 -23.45 -2.68 4.38
N GLU A 89 -24.60 -2.77 3.69
CA GLU A 89 -25.36 -4.00 3.45
C GLU A 89 -24.67 -4.95 2.45
N ALA A 90 -23.89 -4.45 1.48
CA ALA A 90 -23.11 -5.28 0.54
C ALA A 90 -21.71 -5.64 1.08
N PHE A 91 -21.28 -5.00 2.17
CA PHE A 91 -19.93 -5.10 2.73
C PHE A 91 -19.63 -6.47 3.34
N LEU A 92 -20.66 -7.16 3.87
CA LEU A 92 -20.51 -8.43 4.58
C LEU A 92 -20.14 -9.61 3.67
N ASP A 93 -20.46 -9.54 2.37
CA ASP A 93 -20.04 -10.56 1.40
C ASP A 93 -18.58 -10.40 0.94
N THR A 94 -17.96 -9.24 1.19
CA THR A 94 -16.62 -8.91 0.65
C THR A 94 -15.49 -9.14 1.67
N GLU A 95 -15.82 -9.54 2.91
CA GLU A 95 -14.90 -9.58 4.06
C GLU A 95 -13.80 -10.67 3.96
N ALA A 96 -13.90 -11.62 3.03
CA ALA A 96 -12.91 -12.69 2.89
C ALA A 96 -11.71 -12.29 2.01
N ASP A 97 -11.89 -11.39 1.04
CA ASP A 97 -10.87 -11.12 0.01
C ASP A 97 -9.98 -9.91 0.35
N TRP A 98 -10.54 -8.89 1.02
CA TRP A 98 -9.81 -7.67 1.41
C TRP A 98 -8.70 -7.92 2.45
N ALA A 99 -8.96 -8.71 3.50
CA ALA A 99 -8.00 -9.03 4.54
C ALA A 99 -6.80 -9.81 3.96
N ARG A 100 -7.05 -10.64 2.95
CA ARG A 100 -6.00 -11.33 2.18
C ARG A 100 -5.17 -10.37 1.32
N GLN A 101 -5.79 -9.39 0.67
CA GLN A 101 -5.06 -8.39 -0.11
C GLN A 101 -4.20 -7.48 0.78
N LEU A 102 -4.72 -7.05 1.93
CA LEU A 102 -3.96 -6.22 2.86
C LEU A 102 -2.80 -7.01 3.49
N ALA A 103 -3.03 -8.26 3.90
CA ALA A 103 -1.98 -9.15 4.41
C ALA A 103 -0.92 -9.48 3.34
N ALA A 104 -1.32 -9.66 2.08
CA ALA A 104 -0.36 -9.83 0.97
C ALA A 104 0.45 -8.55 0.66
N THR A 105 -0.03 -7.40 1.14
CA THR A 105 0.68 -6.12 1.05
C THR A 105 1.56 -5.88 2.29
N ASP A 106 1.68 -6.82 3.22
CA ASP A 106 2.66 -6.76 4.32
C ASP A 106 3.95 -7.51 3.91
N PRO A 107 5.09 -6.81 3.72
CA PRO A 107 6.33 -7.44 3.27
C PRO A 107 7.07 -8.25 4.37
N ASP A 108 6.60 -8.25 5.63
CA ASP A 108 7.34 -8.89 6.74
C ASP A 108 6.86 -10.32 7.10
N SER A 109 5.91 -10.89 6.37
CA SER A 109 5.37 -12.23 6.66
C SER A 109 6.16 -13.41 6.06
N GLY A 110 7.38 -13.20 5.54
CA GLY A 110 8.05 -14.23 4.73
C GLY A 110 9.58 -14.23 4.66
N ALA A 111 10.31 -13.58 5.57
CA ALA A 111 11.76 -13.69 5.62
C ALA A 111 12.23 -14.62 6.75
N PRO A 112 12.52 -15.91 6.49
CA PRO A 112 13.29 -16.71 7.44
C PRO A 112 14.70 -16.11 7.53
N ASN A 113 14.97 -15.54 8.70
CA ASN A 113 16.23 -14.93 9.08
C ASN A 113 17.38 -15.94 8.95
N SER A 114 18.07 -15.96 7.81
CA SER A 114 19.23 -16.81 7.55
C SER A 114 20.49 -16.07 8.00
N HIS A 115 20.64 -15.94 9.32
CA HIS A 115 21.90 -15.60 9.95
C HIS A 115 22.49 -16.86 10.58
N GLN A 116 23.36 -17.56 9.84
CA GLN A 116 24.53 -18.23 10.42
C GLN A 116 25.53 -18.57 9.31
N GLY A 117 26.44 -17.62 9.10
CA GLY A 117 27.72 -17.88 8.47
C GLY A 117 28.74 -18.32 9.52
N ALA A 118 29.43 -19.42 9.20
CA ALA A 118 30.82 -19.73 9.49
C ALA A 118 31.45 -19.25 10.82
N GLN A 119 31.74 -20.22 11.70
CA GLN A 119 33.10 -20.59 12.09
C GLN A 119 33.10 -21.96 12.76
#